data_AF-A0A961MM70-F1
#
_entry.id   AF-A0A961MM70-F1
#
_cell.length_a   1.000
_cell.length_b   1.000
_cell.length_c   1.000
_cell.angle_alpha   90.00
_cell.angle_beta   90.00
_cell.angle_gamma   90.00
#
_symmetry.space_group_name_H-M   'P 1'
#
loop_
_entity.id
_entity.type
_entity.pdbx_description
1 polymer ?
#
loop_
_entity_poly.entity_id
_entity_poly.type
_entity_poly.pdbx_seq_one_letter_code
_entity_poly.pdbx_strand_id
1 'polypeptide(L)'
;TMGGLLILSAMLVSTLLWARLDNGYVWIVLIVTYGYALIGFADDYAKVTKQNTKGVSSRVRMLLGLLLAAGGAAAASWLHPENLSNQLAMPVFKDALINMGYLFIPFAMIVIVGSANAVNLTDGLDGLAIMPAMIAAGTLGAIAYIVGRVDFTEYLGVHFVPGTGEILVFTAALIGGGLGFLWYNAPPAAVFMGDTGSLALGGALGAIAVCTKHEIVLAIVGGLFVVEALSVIIQVLYFKKTGKRVFLMAPIHHHFEKKGWAEP
;
A
#
# COMPACT_ATOMS: atom_id res chain seq x y z
N THR A 1 15.61 10.32 8.86
CA THR A 1 14.62 10.13 7.77
C THR A 1 15.24 9.29 6.67
N MET A 2 14.44 8.70 5.78
CA MET A 2 14.82 7.73 4.73
C MET A 2 15.15 6.30 5.20
N GLY A 3 14.71 5.90 6.39
CA GLY A 3 14.84 4.52 6.88
C GLY A 3 14.16 3.48 6.00
N GLY A 4 13.16 3.89 5.20
CA GLY A 4 12.53 3.06 4.19
C GLY A 4 13.51 2.40 3.22
N LEU A 5 14.67 3.01 2.93
CA LEU A 5 15.70 2.40 2.09
C LEU A 5 16.25 1.08 2.67
N LEU A 6 16.26 0.92 3.99
CA LEU A 6 16.67 -0.33 4.65
C LEU A 6 15.68 -1.44 4.39
N ILE A 7 14.37 -1.14 4.50
CA ILE A 7 13.29 -2.08 4.19
C ILE A 7 13.38 -2.47 2.71
N LEU A 8 13.46 -1.47 1.83
CA LEU A 8 13.45 -1.65 0.38
C LEU A 8 14.67 -2.42 -0.11
N SER A 9 15.87 -2.12 0.37
CA SER A 9 17.07 -2.86 -0.06
C SER A 9 16.99 -4.35 0.31
N ALA A 10 16.61 -4.66 1.55
CA ALA A 10 16.42 -6.04 2.00
C ALA A 10 15.31 -6.75 1.20
N MET A 11 14.20 -6.07 0.95
CA MET A 11 13.07 -6.59 0.19
C MET A 11 13.43 -6.83 -1.28
N LEU A 12 14.14 -5.91 -1.94
CA LEU A 12 14.56 -6.04 -3.34
C LEU A 12 15.45 -7.27 -3.51
N VAL A 13 16.52 -7.35 -2.72
CA VAL A 13 17.50 -8.42 -2.80
C VAL A 13 16.84 -9.77 -2.53
N SER A 14 16.05 -9.86 -1.46
CA SER A 14 15.35 -11.10 -1.12
C SER A 14 14.34 -11.51 -2.20
N THR A 15 13.58 -10.57 -2.76
CA THR A 15 12.64 -10.89 -3.85
C THR A 15 13.38 -11.37 -5.09
N LEU A 16 14.45 -10.69 -5.51
CA LEU A 16 15.19 -11.06 -6.72
C LEU A 16 15.91 -12.40 -6.61
N LEU A 17 16.30 -12.80 -5.40
CA LEU A 17 16.96 -14.09 -5.15
C LEU A 17 15.97 -15.27 -5.11
N TRP A 18 14.76 -15.05 -4.57
CA TRP A 18 13.86 -16.14 -4.23
C TRP A 18 12.58 -16.22 -5.06
N ALA A 19 12.13 -15.10 -5.64
CA ALA A 19 10.92 -15.09 -6.45
C ALA A 19 11.20 -15.54 -7.88
N ARG A 20 10.21 -16.15 -8.51
CA ARG A 20 10.26 -16.48 -9.93
C ARG A 20 10.20 -15.23 -10.81
N LEU A 21 11.31 -14.88 -11.45
CA LEU A 21 11.44 -13.67 -12.27
C LEU A 21 10.75 -13.78 -13.65
N ASP A 22 10.32 -14.96 -14.06
CA ASP A 22 9.44 -15.17 -15.21
C ASP A 22 7.98 -14.79 -14.90
N ASN A 23 7.65 -14.47 -13.65
CA ASN A 23 6.31 -14.11 -13.23
C ASN A 23 6.03 -12.60 -13.37
N GLY A 24 5.05 -12.26 -14.22
CA GLY A 24 4.66 -10.86 -14.45
C GLY A 24 4.11 -10.14 -13.22
N TYR A 25 3.42 -10.83 -12.30
CA TYR A 25 2.87 -10.20 -11.09
C TYR A 25 3.96 -9.73 -10.12
N VAL A 26 5.06 -10.48 -10.02
CA VAL A 26 6.22 -10.06 -9.22
C VAL A 26 6.77 -8.74 -9.74
N TRP A 27 6.90 -8.59 -11.05
CA TRP A 27 7.35 -7.35 -11.68
C TRP A 27 6.38 -6.19 -11.49
N ILE A 28 5.06 -6.42 -11.59
CA ILE A 28 4.07 -5.36 -11.33
C ILE A 28 4.24 -4.82 -9.91
N VAL A 29 4.28 -5.70 -8.92
CA VAL A 29 4.41 -5.31 -7.51
C VAL A 29 5.76 -4.61 -7.27
N LEU A 30 6.87 -5.13 -7.82
CA LEU A 30 8.18 -4.47 -7.74
C LEU A 30 8.14 -3.07 -8.37
N ILE A 31 7.73 -2.94 -9.63
CA ILE A 31 7.74 -1.67 -10.36
C ILE A 31 6.89 -0.62 -9.65
N VAL A 32 5.69 -0.98 -9.18
CA VAL A 32 4.84 -0.05 -8.44
C VAL A 32 5.52 0.34 -7.13
N THR A 33 6.00 -0.62 -6.34
CA THR A 33 6.63 -0.39 -5.04
C THR A 33 7.86 0.52 -5.17
N TYR A 34 8.80 0.19 -6.06
CA TYR A 34 10.02 0.97 -6.26
C TYR A 34 9.76 2.29 -7.00
N GLY A 35 8.72 2.36 -7.84
CA GLY A 35 8.27 3.61 -8.42
C GLY A 35 7.78 4.60 -7.36
N TYR A 36 6.96 4.15 -6.41
CA TYR A 36 6.55 4.96 -5.27
C TYR A 36 7.71 5.26 -4.32
N ALA A 37 8.65 4.33 -4.14
CA ALA A 37 9.87 4.57 -3.38
C ALA A 37 10.71 5.71 -3.99
N LEU A 38 10.89 5.73 -5.32
CA LEU A 38 11.63 6.79 -6.01
C LEU A 38 10.94 8.15 -5.85
N ILE A 39 9.61 8.17 -5.91
CA ILE A 39 8.83 9.39 -5.65
C ILE A 39 9.05 9.88 -4.21
N GLY A 40 8.96 8.99 -3.22
CA GLY A 40 9.19 9.33 -1.82
C GLY A 40 10.63 9.74 -1.52
N PHE A 41 11.60 9.06 -2.14
CA PHE A 41 13.02 9.38 -2.04
C PHE A 41 13.33 10.74 -2.62
N ALA A 42 12.77 11.09 -3.79
CA ALA A 42 12.93 12.42 -4.36
C ALA A 42 12.38 13.51 -3.43
N ASP A 43 11.29 13.23 -2.70
CA ASP A 43 10.70 14.14 -1.73
C ASP A 43 11.55 14.30 -0.47
N ASP A 44 11.95 13.19 0.14
CA ASP A 44 12.84 13.16 1.32
C ASP A 44 14.18 13.81 1.01
N TYR A 45 14.80 13.48 -0.12
CA TYR A 45 16.07 14.05 -0.56
C TYR A 45 15.98 15.56 -0.78
N ALA A 46 14.88 16.05 -1.37
CA ALA A 46 14.64 17.48 -1.56
C ALA A 46 14.48 18.22 -0.22
N LYS A 47 13.76 17.64 0.75
CA LYS A 47 13.59 18.19 2.10
C LYS A 47 14.94 18.31 2.83
N VAL A 48 15.77 17.26 2.77
CA VAL A 48 17.09 17.22 3.42
C VAL A 48 18.07 18.20 2.77
N THR A 49 18.19 18.19 1.44
CA THR A 49 19.18 19.01 0.71
C THR A 49 18.88 20.51 0.84
N LYS A 50 17.60 20.89 0.82
CA LYS A 50 17.19 22.30 0.91
C LYS A 50 17.05 22.82 2.34
N GLN A 51 17.24 21.95 3.34
CA GLN A 51 17.02 22.25 4.76
C GLN A 51 15.70 22.98 5.02
N ASN A 52 14.64 22.58 4.31
CA ASN A 52 13.32 23.19 4.37
C ASN A 52 12.26 22.08 4.35
N THR A 53 11.08 22.39 4.88
CA THR A 53 9.91 21.51 4.85
C THR A 53 9.30 21.37 3.45
N LYS A 54 9.70 22.21 2.49
CA LYS A 54 9.23 22.15 1.10
C LYS A 54 9.92 21.02 0.31
N GLY A 55 9.23 19.88 0.21
CA GLY A 55 9.57 18.77 -0.68
C GLY A 55 9.20 19.02 -2.15
N VAL A 56 9.04 17.93 -2.90
CA VAL A 56 8.53 17.92 -4.28
C VAL A 56 7.08 18.41 -4.28
N SER A 57 6.68 19.09 -5.36
CA SER A 57 5.31 19.60 -5.45
C SER A 57 4.29 18.45 -5.39
N SER A 58 3.24 18.61 -4.57
CA SER A 58 2.22 17.57 -4.40
C SER A 58 1.52 17.19 -5.70
N ARG A 59 1.41 18.13 -6.67
CA ARG A 59 0.85 17.86 -8.00
C ARG A 59 1.72 16.92 -8.82
N VAL A 60 3.04 17.12 -8.82
CA VAL A 60 3.99 16.22 -9.50
C VAL A 60 3.98 14.85 -8.83
N ARG A 61 4.02 14.81 -7.50
CA ARG A 61 3.94 13.57 -6.72
C ARG A 61 2.70 12.75 -7.07
N MET A 62 1.55 13.41 -7.10
CA MET A 62 0.26 12.80 -7.46
C MET A 62 0.24 12.34 -8.92
N LEU A 63 0.72 13.15 -9.86
CA LEU A 63 0.75 12.78 -11.27
C LEU A 63 1.62 11.54 -11.51
N LEU A 64 2.83 11.50 -10.94
CA LEU A 64 3.72 10.34 -11.07
C LEU A 64 3.11 9.09 -10.42
N GLY A 65 2.50 9.23 -9.24
CA GLY A 65 1.78 8.13 -8.58
C GLY A 65 0.62 7.60 -9.43
N LEU A 66 -0.17 8.49 -10.04
CA LEU A 66 -1.26 8.12 -10.95
C LEU A 66 -0.75 7.39 -12.20
N LEU A 67 0.35 7.84 -12.79
CA LEU A 67 0.95 7.17 -13.96
C LEU A 67 1.45 5.76 -13.61
N LEU A 68 2.14 5.60 -12.49
CA LEU A 68 2.58 4.29 -11.99
C LEU A 68 1.40 3.38 -11.69
N ALA A 69 0.37 3.90 -11.03
CA ALA A 69 -0.83 3.14 -10.70
C ALA A 69 -1.62 2.73 -11.96
N ALA A 70 -1.70 3.59 -12.97
CA ALA A 70 -2.32 3.28 -14.25
C ALA A 70 -1.58 2.16 -14.98
N GLY A 71 -0.25 2.24 -15.04
CA GLY A 71 0.59 1.20 -15.63
C GLY A 71 0.46 -0.14 -14.90
N GLY A 72 0.52 -0.12 -13.56
CA GLY A 72 0.34 -1.31 -12.73
C GLY A 72 -1.05 -1.93 -12.89
N ALA A 73 -2.11 -1.13 -12.89
CA ALA A 73 -3.48 -1.58 -13.11
C ALA A 73 -3.68 -2.19 -14.51
N ALA A 74 -3.15 -1.54 -15.55
CA ALA A 74 -3.25 -2.04 -16.92
C ALA A 74 -2.49 -3.36 -17.09
N ALA A 75 -1.28 -3.46 -16.55
CA ALA A 75 -0.51 -4.69 -16.57
C ALA A 75 -1.20 -5.82 -15.80
N ALA A 76 -1.77 -5.53 -14.62
CA ALA A 76 -2.52 -6.52 -13.85
C ALA A 76 -3.75 -7.00 -14.61
N SER A 77 -4.53 -6.09 -15.19
CA SER A 77 -5.72 -6.44 -15.98
C SER A 77 -5.37 -7.26 -17.23
N TRP A 78 -4.19 -7.03 -17.82
CA TRP A 78 -3.72 -7.81 -18.97
C TRP A 78 -3.29 -9.23 -18.60
N LEU A 79 -2.73 -9.42 -17.40
CA LEU A 79 -2.34 -10.74 -16.90
C LEU A 79 -3.51 -11.53 -16.28
N HIS A 80 -4.56 -10.85 -15.83
CA HIS A 80 -5.73 -11.52 -15.25
C HIS A 80 -6.40 -12.45 -16.27
N PRO A 81 -6.93 -13.62 -15.83
CA PRO A 81 -7.78 -14.46 -16.65
C PRO A 81 -8.92 -13.68 -17.31
N GLU A 82 -9.33 -14.07 -18.52
CA GLU A 82 -10.35 -13.35 -19.30
C GLU A 82 -11.66 -13.12 -18.53
N ASN A 83 -12.06 -14.08 -17.70
CA ASN A 83 -13.25 -14.01 -16.86
C ASN A 83 -13.12 -13.09 -15.63
N LEU A 84 -11.91 -12.66 -15.28
CA LEU A 84 -11.62 -11.76 -14.14
C LEU A 84 -11.06 -10.40 -14.58
N SER A 85 -10.59 -10.29 -15.82
CA SER A 85 -10.07 -9.05 -16.38
C SER A 85 -11.14 -7.96 -16.34
N ASN A 86 -10.80 -6.78 -15.83
CA ASN A 86 -11.70 -5.65 -15.62
C ASN A 86 -12.96 -5.91 -14.75
N GLN A 87 -13.01 -7.02 -14.01
CA GLN A 87 -14.06 -7.31 -13.05
C GLN A 87 -13.69 -6.81 -11.65
N LEU A 88 -14.66 -6.39 -10.85
CA LEU A 88 -14.47 -6.17 -9.41
C LEU A 88 -15.10 -7.34 -8.66
N ALA A 89 -14.28 -8.09 -7.93
CA ALA A 89 -14.75 -9.20 -7.11
C ALA A 89 -15.33 -8.69 -5.79
N MET A 90 -16.55 -9.11 -5.47
CA MET A 90 -17.20 -8.74 -4.21
C MET A 90 -16.79 -9.71 -3.10
N PRO A 91 -16.32 -9.21 -1.94
CA PRO A 91 -16.09 -10.09 -0.80
C PRO A 91 -17.42 -10.68 -0.33
N VAL A 92 -17.37 -11.86 0.31
CA VAL A 92 -18.54 -12.62 0.83
C VAL A 92 -19.41 -13.25 -0.27
N PHE A 93 -19.72 -12.52 -1.35
CA PHE A 93 -20.56 -12.99 -2.46
C PHE A 93 -19.70 -13.62 -3.56
N LYS A 94 -19.42 -14.92 -3.43
CA LYS A 94 -18.44 -15.67 -4.25
C LYS A 94 -18.65 -15.57 -5.78
N ASP A 95 -19.89 -15.46 -6.25
CA ASP A 95 -20.21 -15.37 -7.68
C ASP A 95 -20.44 -13.92 -8.18
N ALA A 96 -20.40 -12.94 -7.27
CA ALA A 96 -20.69 -11.55 -7.62
C ALA A 96 -19.44 -10.85 -8.17
N LEU A 97 -19.35 -10.83 -9.50
CA LEU A 97 -18.39 -10.03 -10.25
C LEU A 97 -19.10 -8.83 -10.86
N ILE A 98 -18.60 -7.63 -10.57
CA ILE A 98 -19.10 -6.39 -11.18
C ILE A 98 -18.20 -6.06 -12.36
N ASN A 99 -18.75 -6.10 -13.58
CA ASN A 99 -18.02 -5.72 -14.78
C ASN A 99 -17.83 -4.20 -14.81
N MET A 100 -16.60 -3.76 -14.60
CA MET A 100 -16.24 -2.34 -14.61
C MET A 100 -15.78 -1.88 -15.99
N GLY A 101 -15.44 -2.80 -16.90
CA GLY A 101 -14.86 -2.49 -18.22
C GLY A 101 -13.70 -1.50 -18.09
N TYR A 102 -13.72 -0.42 -18.88
CA TYR A 102 -12.70 0.63 -18.83
C TYR A 102 -12.62 1.38 -17.49
N LEU A 103 -13.68 1.36 -16.67
CA LEU A 103 -13.67 2.00 -15.34
C LEU A 103 -12.83 1.22 -14.32
N PHE A 104 -12.45 -0.02 -14.63
CA PHE A 104 -11.57 -0.80 -13.75
C PHE A 104 -10.22 -0.11 -13.54
N ILE A 105 -9.62 0.44 -14.59
CA ILE A 105 -8.30 1.08 -14.51
C ILE A 105 -8.32 2.31 -13.59
N PRO A 106 -9.22 3.29 -13.76
CA PRO A 106 -9.37 4.39 -12.80
C PRO A 106 -9.67 3.91 -11.37
N PHE A 107 -10.49 2.87 -11.20
CA PHE A 107 -10.76 2.31 -9.87
C PHE A 107 -9.49 1.72 -9.23
N ALA A 108 -8.75 0.88 -9.94
CA ALA A 108 -7.50 0.30 -9.47
C ALA A 108 -6.44 1.38 -9.19
N MET A 109 -6.43 2.47 -9.98
CA MET A 109 -5.60 3.64 -9.68
C MET A 109 -5.93 4.26 -8.33
N ILE A 110 -7.22 4.42 -8.01
CA ILE A 110 -7.68 4.94 -6.72
C ILE A 110 -7.23 4.00 -5.59
N VAL A 111 -7.30 2.67 -5.79
CA VAL A 111 -6.84 1.69 -4.81
C VAL A 111 -5.33 1.87 -4.55
N ILE A 112 -4.49 1.84 -5.59
CA ILE A 112 -3.04 1.93 -5.44
C ILE A 112 -2.60 3.28 -4.86
N VAL A 113 -3.05 4.39 -5.45
CA VAL A 113 -2.70 5.74 -4.99
C VAL A 113 -3.27 6.01 -3.61
N GLY A 114 -4.50 5.58 -3.36
CA GLY A 114 -5.18 5.70 -2.08
C GLY A 114 -4.41 4.99 -0.98
N SER A 115 -3.99 3.74 -1.20
CA SER A 115 -3.19 2.98 -0.25
C SER A 115 -1.81 3.62 -0.01
N ALA A 116 -1.11 4.07 -1.06
CA ALA A 116 0.16 4.78 -0.92
C ALA A 116 0.05 6.01 -0.01
N ASN A 117 -0.95 6.87 -0.26
CA ASN A 117 -1.14 8.06 0.56
C ASN A 117 -1.70 7.74 1.95
N ALA A 118 -2.53 6.70 2.10
CA ALA A 118 -3.07 6.29 3.39
C ALA A 118 -1.95 5.81 4.34
N VAL A 119 -1.03 4.98 3.85
CA VAL A 119 0.14 4.54 4.64
C VAL A 119 1.07 5.73 4.96
N ASN A 120 1.28 6.65 4.01
CA ASN A 120 2.05 7.88 4.25
C ASN A 120 1.42 8.80 5.31
N LEU A 121 0.08 8.88 5.38
CA LEU A 121 -0.61 9.62 6.44
C LEU A 121 -0.51 8.94 7.82
N THR A 122 -0.36 7.62 7.87
CA THR A 122 -0.24 6.85 9.12
C THR A 122 1.19 6.84 9.67
N ASP A 123 2.20 7.14 8.86
CA ASP A 123 3.63 7.21 9.26
C ASP A 123 3.96 8.51 10.03
N GLY A 124 3.15 8.83 11.04
CA GLY A 124 3.26 10.03 11.88
C GLY A 124 3.73 9.77 13.32
N LEU A 125 3.80 8.50 13.73
CA LEU A 125 4.24 8.02 15.05
C LEU A 125 5.18 6.82 14.90
N ASP A 126 6.03 6.59 15.90
CA ASP A 126 7.04 5.53 15.96
C ASP A 126 6.38 4.15 15.88
N GLY A 127 6.76 3.34 14.89
CA GLY A 127 6.22 1.99 14.67
C GLY A 127 4.77 1.92 14.17
N LEU A 128 4.06 3.04 14.09
CA LEU A 128 2.61 3.05 13.80
C LEU A 128 2.28 2.54 12.39
N ALA A 129 3.09 2.86 11.39
CA ALA A 129 2.82 2.47 10.01
C ALA A 129 3.35 1.06 9.67
N ILE A 130 4.54 0.69 10.14
CA ILE A 130 5.21 -0.54 9.69
C ILE A 130 4.50 -1.81 10.17
N MET A 131 4.04 -1.84 11.43
CA MET A 131 3.39 -3.02 12.00
C MET A 131 2.08 -3.38 11.26
N PRO A 132 1.12 -2.44 11.10
CA PRO A 132 -0.06 -2.68 10.28
C PRO A 132 0.26 -3.00 8.82
N ALA A 133 1.32 -2.41 8.24
CA ALA A 133 1.72 -2.71 6.87
C ALA A 133 2.20 -4.16 6.73
N MET A 134 2.97 -4.68 7.69
CA MET A 134 3.40 -6.08 7.72
C MET A 134 2.21 -7.04 7.89
N ILE A 135 1.26 -6.72 8.77
CA ILE A 135 0.04 -7.52 8.96
C ILE A 135 -0.78 -7.55 7.66
N ALA A 136 -0.95 -6.40 7.02
CA ALA A 136 -1.67 -6.31 5.75
C ALA A 136 -0.96 -7.06 4.63
N ALA A 137 0.37 -6.93 4.52
CA ALA A 137 1.18 -7.64 3.56
C ALA A 137 1.13 -9.16 3.77
N GLY A 138 1.22 -9.63 5.03
CA GLY A 138 1.12 -11.05 5.35
C GLY A 138 -0.25 -11.63 5.03
N THR A 139 -1.31 -10.88 5.33
CA THR A 139 -2.69 -11.29 5.00
C THR A 139 -2.89 -11.37 3.49
N LEU A 140 -2.48 -10.34 2.74
CA LEU A 140 -2.58 -10.33 1.28
C LEU A 140 -1.64 -11.34 0.62
N GLY A 141 -0.48 -11.63 1.20
CA GLY A 141 0.44 -12.68 0.75
C GLY A 141 -0.15 -14.08 0.91
N ALA A 142 -0.79 -14.34 2.06
CA ALA A 142 -1.53 -15.58 2.28
C ALA A 142 -2.69 -15.73 1.28
N ILE A 143 -3.45 -14.65 1.05
CA ILE A 143 -4.49 -14.60 0.00
C ILE A 143 -3.87 -14.89 -1.37
N ALA A 144 -2.77 -14.25 -1.74
CA ALA A 144 -2.11 -14.45 -3.02
C ALA A 144 -1.69 -15.91 -3.24
N TYR A 145 -1.18 -16.56 -2.19
CA TYR A 145 -0.86 -17.98 -2.22
C TYR A 145 -2.09 -18.87 -2.44
N ILE A 146 -3.19 -18.57 -1.74
CA ILE A 146 -4.47 -19.28 -1.87
C ILE A 146 -5.04 -19.12 -3.28
N VAL A 147 -5.17 -17.88 -3.77
CA VAL A 147 -5.77 -17.61 -5.09
C VAL A 147 -4.84 -18.01 -6.25
N GLY A 148 -3.55 -18.15 -5.99
CA GLY A 148 -2.56 -18.63 -6.95
C GLY A 148 -2.55 -20.15 -7.13
N ARG A 149 -3.39 -20.90 -6.41
CA ARG A 149 -3.42 -22.37 -6.40
C ARG A 149 -4.81 -22.93 -6.68
N VAL A 150 -4.90 -23.83 -7.67
CA VAL A 150 -6.17 -24.42 -8.12
C VAL A 150 -6.88 -25.18 -6.99
N ASP A 151 -6.14 -26.00 -6.24
CA ASP A 151 -6.68 -26.87 -5.18
C ASP A 151 -7.33 -26.09 -4.02
N PHE A 152 -6.71 -24.98 -3.60
CA PHE A 152 -7.32 -24.12 -2.58
C PHE A 152 -8.50 -23.31 -3.11
N THR A 153 -8.42 -22.83 -4.35
CA THR A 153 -9.51 -22.03 -4.95
C THR A 153 -10.79 -22.83 -5.13
N GLU A 154 -10.69 -24.09 -5.56
CA GLU A 154 -11.84 -24.99 -5.68
C GLU A 154 -12.44 -25.30 -4.31
N TYR A 155 -11.60 -25.64 -3.31
CA TYR A 155 -12.06 -25.97 -1.96
C TYR A 155 -12.73 -24.80 -1.24
N LEU A 156 -12.15 -23.60 -1.32
CA LEU A 156 -12.68 -22.40 -0.64
C LEU A 156 -13.76 -21.68 -1.46
N GLY A 157 -13.89 -22.00 -2.75
CA GLY A 157 -14.76 -21.29 -3.69
C GLY A 157 -14.35 -19.83 -3.87
N VAL A 158 -13.05 -19.59 -4.09
CA VAL A 158 -12.50 -18.26 -4.39
C VAL A 158 -11.96 -18.21 -5.82
N HIS A 159 -11.85 -17.03 -6.40
CA HIS A 159 -11.40 -16.89 -7.79
C HIS A 159 -9.92 -17.25 -7.94
N PHE A 160 -9.62 -18.15 -8.89
CA PHE A 160 -8.27 -18.54 -9.23
C PHE A 160 -7.59 -17.47 -10.10
N VAL A 161 -6.42 -17.00 -9.68
CA VAL A 161 -5.58 -16.05 -10.41
C VAL A 161 -4.18 -16.65 -10.60
N PRO A 162 -3.91 -17.31 -11.74
CA PRO A 162 -2.68 -18.05 -11.97
C PRO A 162 -1.42 -17.19 -11.73
N GLY A 163 -0.41 -17.74 -11.05
CA GLY A 163 0.87 -17.06 -10.86
C GLY A 163 0.90 -16.03 -9.71
N THR A 164 -0.23 -15.63 -9.13
CA THR A 164 -0.21 -14.69 -7.99
C THR A 164 0.44 -15.26 -6.73
N GLY A 165 0.59 -16.58 -6.62
CA GLY A 165 1.23 -17.24 -5.47
C GLY A 165 2.69 -16.80 -5.22
N GLU A 166 3.41 -16.39 -6.27
CA GLU A 166 4.78 -15.88 -6.14
C GLU A 166 4.86 -14.55 -5.38
N ILE A 167 3.75 -13.80 -5.28
CA ILE A 167 3.67 -12.58 -4.46
C ILE A 167 3.92 -12.90 -2.98
N LEU A 168 3.68 -14.14 -2.52
CA LEU A 168 3.99 -14.54 -1.15
C LEU A 168 5.47 -14.32 -0.83
N VAL A 169 6.38 -14.61 -1.77
CA VAL A 169 7.83 -14.40 -1.59
C VAL A 169 8.14 -12.92 -1.39
N PHE A 170 7.54 -12.05 -2.22
CA PHE A 170 7.66 -10.60 -2.07
C PHE A 170 7.15 -10.13 -0.70
N THR A 171 5.98 -10.60 -0.25
CA THR A 171 5.41 -10.21 1.05
C THR A 171 6.22 -10.74 2.23
N ALA A 172 6.81 -11.93 2.13
CA ALA A 172 7.71 -12.47 3.15
C ALA A 172 8.99 -11.63 3.25
N ALA A 173 9.53 -11.19 2.11
CA ALA A 173 10.65 -10.26 2.06
C ALA A 173 10.31 -8.89 2.69
N LEU A 174 9.10 -8.37 2.42
CA LEU A 174 8.59 -7.14 3.05
C LEU A 174 8.49 -7.31 4.57
N ILE A 175 7.93 -8.42 5.06
CA ILE A 175 7.83 -8.69 6.51
C ILE A 175 9.22 -8.80 7.13
N GLY A 176 10.16 -9.51 6.52
CA GLY A 176 11.54 -9.61 7.01
C GLY A 176 12.24 -8.26 7.10
N GLY A 177 12.17 -7.45 6.03
CA GLY A 177 12.71 -6.09 6.00
C GLY A 177 12.01 -5.17 7.00
N GLY A 178 10.70 -5.31 7.16
CA GLY A 178 9.89 -4.56 8.11
C GLY A 178 10.19 -4.88 9.56
N LEU A 179 10.42 -6.15 9.90
CA LEU A 179 10.85 -6.57 11.25
C LEU A 179 12.25 -6.03 11.55
N GLY A 180 13.17 -6.09 10.59
CA GLY A 180 14.50 -5.50 10.71
C GLY A 180 14.46 -3.99 10.92
N PHE A 181 13.58 -3.29 10.23
CA PHE A 181 13.36 -1.85 10.42
C PHE A 181 12.70 -1.53 11.77
N LEU A 182 11.68 -2.30 12.16
CA LEU A 182 10.95 -2.08 13.41
C LEU A 182 11.86 -2.18 14.63
N TRP A 183 12.90 -3.02 14.60
CA TRP A 183 13.92 -3.06 15.64
C TRP A 183 14.54 -1.69 15.95
N TYR A 184 14.69 -0.83 14.94
CA TYR A 184 15.25 0.52 15.07
C TYR A 184 14.20 1.64 15.11
N ASN A 185 12.94 1.32 14.81
CA ASN A 185 11.83 2.26 14.75
C ASN A 185 10.85 2.12 15.92
N ALA A 186 10.94 1.05 16.70
CA ALA A 186 10.19 0.92 17.94
C ALA A 186 10.54 2.06 18.92
N PRO A 187 9.57 2.56 19.71
CA PRO A 187 9.80 3.68 20.61
C PRO A 187 10.92 3.39 21.63
N PRO A 188 11.85 4.33 21.85
CA PRO A 188 12.08 5.57 21.10
C PRO A 188 12.80 5.32 19.76
N ALA A 189 12.28 5.84 18.64
CA ALA A 189 12.86 5.54 17.32
C ALA A 189 14.26 6.13 17.09
N ALA A 190 15.18 5.28 16.63
CA ALA A 190 16.48 5.68 16.10
C ALA A 190 16.43 6.04 14.61
N VAL A 191 15.48 5.45 13.87
CA VAL A 191 15.33 5.64 12.43
C VAL A 191 13.87 5.87 12.06
N PHE A 192 13.61 6.98 11.35
CA PHE A 192 12.30 7.28 10.77
C PHE A 192 12.17 6.74 9.34
N MET A 193 11.01 6.18 9.00
CA MET A 193 10.73 5.55 7.71
C MET A 193 10.83 6.56 6.55
N GLY A 194 10.13 7.70 6.66
CA GLY A 194 10.11 8.76 5.65
C GLY A 194 9.15 8.47 4.49
N ASP A 195 9.00 9.44 3.59
CA ASP A 195 8.11 9.32 2.42
C ASP A 195 8.56 8.18 1.50
N THR A 196 9.87 7.88 1.47
CA THR A 196 10.46 6.76 0.71
C THR A 196 9.85 5.41 1.08
N GLY A 197 9.77 5.09 2.38
CA GLY A 197 9.25 3.81 2.84
C GLY A 197 7.74 3.76 2.83
N SER A 198 7.10 4.81 3.36
CA SER A 198 5.65 4.83 3.56
C SER A 198 4.87 4.80 2.24
N LEU A 199 5.27 5.58 1.23
CA LEU A 199 4.64 5.52 -0.10
C LEU A 199 4.89 4.17 -0.78
N ALA A 200 6.09 3.61 -0.65
CA ALA A 200 6.43 2.33 -1.25
C ALA A 200 5.59 1.19 -0.66
N LEU A 201 5.47 1.12 0.66
CA LEU A 201 4.66 0.10 1.34
C LEU A 201 3.17 0.20 0.97
N GLY A 202 2.60 1.40 0.97
CA GLY A 202 1.21 1.57 0.57
C GLY A 202 0.97 1.27 -0.92
N GLY A 203 1.92 1.65 -1.79
CA GLY A 203 1.89 1.29 -3.21
C GLY A 203 1.98 -0.23 -3.43
N ALA A 204 2.81 -0.93 -2.65
CA ALA A 204 2.93 -2.38 -2.66
C ALA A 204 1.60 -3.05 -2.28
N LEU A 205 1.00 -2.66 -1.15
CA LEU A 205 -0.27 -3.22 -0.68
C LEU A 205 -1.39 -3.02 -1.71
N GLY A 206 -1.49 -1.82 -2.29
CA GLY A 206 -2.46 -1.52 -3.35
C GLY A 206 -2.23 -2.37 -4.60
N ALA A 207 -0.98 -2.50 -5.05
CA ALA A 207 -0.63 -3.31 -6.22
C ALA A 207 -0.96 -4.79 -6.00
N ILE A 208 -0.61 -5.33 -4.83
CA ILE A 208 -0.91 -6.72 -4.46
C ILE A 208 -2.41 -6.96 -4.49
N ALA A 209 -3.21 -6.08 -3.88
CA ALA A 209 -4.66 -6.23 -3.83
C ALA A 209 -5.31 -6.21 -5.22
N VAL A 210 -4.83 -5.34 -6.12
CA VAL A 210 -5.27 -5.33 -7.52
C VAL A 210 -4.85 -6.60 -8.26
N CYS A 211 -3.61 -7.06 -8.07
CA CYS A 211 -3.11 -8.29 -8.70
C CYS A 211 -3.92 -9.52 -8.25
N THR A 212 -4.33 -9.59 -6.99
CA THR A 212 -5.05 -10.74 -6.42
C THR A 212 -6.57 -10.63 -6.50
N LYS A 213 -7.15 -9.57 -7.09
CA LYS A 213 -8.61 -9.32 -7.12
C LYS A 213 -9.24 -9.13 -5.73
N HIS A 214 -8.48 -8.57 -4.80
CA HIS A 214 -8.87 -8.37 -3.39
C HIS A 214 -8.83 -6.89 -3.00
N GLU A 215 -9.23 -6.01 -3.92
CA GLU A 215 -9.21 -4.55 -3.76
C GLU A 215 -10.07 -4.07 -2.58
N ILE A 216 -11.27 -4.64 -2.42
CA ILE A 216 -12.17 -4.31 -1.30
C ILE A 216 -11.64 -4.92 0.00
N VAL A 217 -11.02 -6.11 -0.06
CA VAL A 217 -10.45 -6.78 1.11
C VAL A 217 -9.28 -5.98 1.68
N LEU A 218 -8.49 -5.30 0.85
CA LEU A 218 -7.46 -4.36 1.33
C LEU A 218 -8.06 -3.24 2.19
N ALA A 219 -9.26 -2.74 1.90
CA ALA A 219 -9.90 -1.72 2.74
C ALA A 219 -10.27 -2.25 4.13
N ILE A 220 -10.55 -3.56 4.23
CA ILE A 220 -10.87 -4.23 5.51
C ILE A 220 -9.58 -4.52 6.28
N VAL A 221 -8.61 -5.18 5.62
CA VAL A 221 -7.33 -5.58 6.21
C VAL A 221 -6.50 -4.35 6.60
N GLY A 222 -6.48 -3.33 5.74
CA GLY A 222 -5.84 -2.03 5.96
C GLY A 222 -6.74 -1.02 6.66
N GLY A 223 -7.73 -1.47 7.45
CA GLY A 223 -8.74 -0.61 8.07
C GLY A 223 -8.16 0.57 8.86
N LEU A 224 -7.01 0.39 9.51
CA LEU A 224 -6.30 1.50 10.18
C LEU A 224 -5.91 2.60 9.19
N PHE A 225 -5.26 2.25 8.08
CA PHE A 225 -4.88 3.19 7.03
C PHE A 225 -6.10 3.91 6.44
N VAL A 226 -7.20 3.17 6.26
CA VAL A 226 -8.46 3.71 5.78
C VAL A 226 -9.03 4.74 6.77
N VAL A 227 -9.07 4.41 8.06
CA VAL A 227 -9.58 5.33 9.10
C VAL A 227 -8.71 6.59 9.18
N GLU A 228 -7.39 6.44 9.12
CA GLU A 228 -6.46 7.57 9.09
C GLU A 228 -6.70 8.48 7.89
N ALA A 229 -6.78 7.92 6.68
CA ALA A 229 -7.06 8.67 5.46
C ALA A 229 -8.45 9.34 5.49
N LEU A 230 -9.50 8.62 5.93
CA LEU A 230 -10.84 9.15 6.05
C LEU A 230 -10.93 10.28 7.06
N SER A 231 -10.19 10.20 8.17
CA SER A 231 -10.15 11.27 9.17
C SER A 231 -9.66 12.60 8.57
N VAL A 232 -8.63 12.54 7.73
CA VAL A 232 -8.10 13.71 7.00
C VAL A 232 -9.12 14.23 5.99
N ILE A 233 -9.73 13.36 5.20
CA ILE A 233 -10.73 13.74 4.20
C ILE A 233 -11.92 14.44 4.87
N ILE A 234 -12.48 13.83 5.92
CA ILE A 234 -13.60 14.38 6.69
C ILE A 234 -13.22 15.74 7.28
N GLN A 235 -12.06 15.84 7.91
CA GLN A 235 -11.58 17.08 8.53
C GLN A 235 -11.46 18.21 7.49
N VAL A 236 -10.84 17.95 6.35
CA VAL A 236 -10.62 18.96 5.30
C VAL A 236 -11.94 19.40 4.67
N LEU A 237 -12.82 18.47 4.33
CA LEU A 237 -14.13 18.78 3.74
C LEU A 237 -15.01 19.57 4.71
N TYR A 238 -15.05 19.17 5.98
CA TYR A 238 -15.84 19.84 7.00
C TYR A 238 -15.31 21.24 7.33
N PHE A 239 -13.98 21.40 7.46
CA PHE A 239 -13.36 22.71 7.71
C PHE A 239 -13.59 23.68 6.56
N LYS A 240 -13.47 23.21 5.30
CA LYS A 240 -13.78 24.04 4.11
C LYS A 240 -15.25 24.50 4.07
N LYS A 241 -16.19 23.68 4.54
CA LYS A 241 -17.62 23.99 4.53
C LYS A 241 -18.07 24.85 5.71
N THR A 242 -17.47 24.67 6.89
CA THR A 242 -18.01 25.23 8.14
C THR A 242 -17.05 26.15 8.90
N GLY A 243 -15.76 26.15 8.55
CA GLY A 243 -14.70 26.79 9.32
C GLY A 243 -14.40 26.12 10.67
N LYS A 244 -15.10 25.04 11.01
CA LYS A 244 -14.95 24.30 12.27
C LYS A 244 -14.20 22.99 12.04
N ARG A 245 -13.60 22.45 13.11
CA ARG A 245 -12.86 21.18 13.09
C ARG A 245 -13.74 20.06 13.67
N VAL A 246 -13.71 18.86 13.06
CA VAL A 246 -14.40 17.67 13.57
C VAL A 246 -13.53 17.00 14.63
N PHE A 247 -12.27 16.73 14.26
CA PHE A 247 -11.24 16.24 15.16
C PHE A 247 -10.36 17.40 15.64
N LEU A 248 -9.81 17.28 16.84
CA LEU A 248 -8.85 18.25 17.40
C LEU A 248 -7.68 18.51 16.44
N MET A 249 -7.18 17.43 15.82
CA MET A 249 -6.17 17.41 14.77
C MET A 249 -6.41 16.19 13.87
N ALA A 250 -6.01 16.26 12.61
CA ALA A 250 -6.01 15.13 11.69
C ALA A 250 -4.57 14.92 11.19
N PRO A 251 -4.10 13.66 10.98
CA PRO A 251 -4.84 12.39 11.05
C PRO A 251 -5.28 11.97 12.48
N ILE A 252 -6.02 10.86 12.60
CA ILE A 252 -6.78 10.56 13.83
C ILE A 252 -5.87 10.22 15.02
N HIS A 253 -4.67 9.69 14.82
CA HIS A 253 -3.73 9.49 15.91
C HIS A 253 -3.39 10.80 16.64
N HIS A 254 -3.18 11.91 15.92
CA HIS A 254 -2.95 13.22 16.55
C HIS A 254 -4.16 13.74 17.34
N HIS A 255 -5.38 13.30 17.00
CA HIS A 255 -6.55 13.59 17.81
C HIS A 255 -6.46 12.92 19.19
N PHE A 256 -5.95 11.69 19.26
CA PHE A 256 -5.77 10.96 20.52
C PHE A 256 -4.60 11.52 21.34
N GLU A 257 -3.49 11.91 20.70
CA GLU A 257 -2.40 12.62 21.39
C GLU A 257 -2.89 13.92 22.05
N LYS A 258 -3.72 14.71 21.35
CA LYS A 258 -4.34 15.92 21.91
C LYS A 258 -5.33 15.65 23.04
N LYS A 259 -5.81 14.41 23.19
CA LYS A 259 -6.61 13.95 24.33
C LYS A 259 -5.76 13.44 25.50
N GLY A 260 -4.44 13.48 25.39
CA GLY A 260 -3.51 13.07 26.44
C GLY A 260 -3.12 11.58 26.39
N TRP A 261 -3.35 10.89 25.27
CA TRP A 261 -2.81 9.54 25.08
C TRP A 261 -1.33 9.65 24.76
N ALA A 262 -0.48 9.03 25.58
CA ALA A 262 0.95 9.00 25.35
C ALA A 262 1.30 8.00 24.25
N GLU A 263 2.30 8.34 23.45
CA GLU A 263 3.02 7.36 22.65
C GLU A 263 3.76 6.40 23.62
N PRO A 264 3.71 5.07 23.40
CA PRO A 264 4.31 4.08 24.29
C PRO A 264 5.82 4.25 24.50
#